data_AF-A0A957SM42-F1
#
_entry.id   AF-A0A957SM42-F1
#
_cell.length_a   1.000
_cell.length_b   1.000
_cell.length_c   1.000
_cell.angle_alpha   90.00
_cell.angle_beta   90.00
_cell.angle_gamma   90.00
#
_symmetry.space_group_name_H-M   'P 1'
#
loop_
_entity.id
_entity.type
_entity.pdbx_description
1 polymer ?
#
loop_
_entity_poly.entity_id
_entity_poly.type
_entity_poly.pdbx_seq_one_letter_code
_entity_poly.pdbx_strand_id
1 'polypeptide(L)'
;MSSSDWALTEQQRNFFETFGYLGLPGLMADRAAEIDAAFEAIWGERGGGHHGKPHEGTARSCIVPFIDQSAVLSSLIDDPRIHGIASSLLGEDFNYMGS
;
A
#
# COMPACT_ATOMS: atom_id res chain seq x y z
N MET A 1 16.03 10.16 5.61
CA MET A 1 14.75 10.74 6.11
C MET A 1 14.31 9.90 7.27
N SER A 2 13.92 10.52 8.38
CA SER A 2 13.45 9.83 9.59
C SER A 2 11.94 9.58 9.48
N SER A 3 11.41 8.53 10.12
CA SER A 3 9.95 8.27 10.16
C SER A 3 9.15 9.47 10.68
N SER A 4 9.79 10.32 11.50
CA SER A 4 9.21 11.58 12.01
C SER A 4 8.85 12.60 10.92
N ASP A 5 9.49 12.53 9.74
CA ASP A 5 9.24 13.48 8.65
C ASP A 5 7.85 13.30 8.02
N TRP A 6 7.20 12.16 8.30
CA TRP A 6 5.90 11.76 7.75
C TRP A 6 4.82 11.59 8.82
N ALA A 7 5.09 12.06 10.05
CA ALA A 7 4.11 12.03 11.11
C ALA A 7 2.88 12.87 10.75
N LEU A 8 1.68 12.33 11.02
CA LEU A 8 0.44 13.05 10.78
C LEU A 8 0.32 14.26 11.71
N THR A 9 -0.23 15.34 11.19
CA THR A 9 -0.65 16.48 12.01
C THR A 9 -1.84 16.09 12.90
N GLU A 10 -2.06 16.85 13.97
CA GLU A 10 -3.24 16.67 14.83
C GLU A 10 -4.55 16.82 14.03
N GLN A 11 -4.61 17.77 13.10
CA GLN A 11 -5.77 17.96 12.24
C GLN A 11 -6.07 16.72 11.38
N GLN A 12 -5.04 16.08 10.82
CA GLN A 12 -5.22 14.84 10.04
C GLN A 12 -5.66 13.68 10.94
N ARG A 13 -5.10 13.53 12.14
CA ARG A 13 -5.55 12.51 13.10
C ARG A 13 -7.01 12.71 13.47
N ASN A 14 -7.41 13.94 13.82
CA ASN A 14 -8.79 14.25 14.16
C ASN A 14 -9.75 14.00 12.98
N PHE A 15 -9.32 14.28 11.75
CA PHE A 15 -10.09 13.95 10.55
C PHE A 15 -10.26 12.43 10.41
N PHE A 16 -9.19 11.65 10.56
CA PHE A 16 -9.26 10.19 10.50
C PHE A 16 -10.18 9.63 11.59
N GLU A 17 -10.08 10.11 12.83
CA GLU A 17 -10.95 9.69 13.94
C GLU A 17 -12.42 9.99 13.68
N THR A 18 -12.71 11.11 13.00
CA THR A 18 -14.09 11.52 12.69
C THR A 18 -14.68 10.77 11.50
N PHE A 19 -13.88 10.53 10.45
CA PHE A 19 -14.39 10.07 9.15
C PHE A 19 -13.92 8.66 8.74
N GLY A 20 -12.90 8.11 9.40
CA GLY A 20 -12.36 6.77 9.14
C GLY A 20 -11.45 6.66 7.92
N TYR A 21 -11.04 7.77 7.29
CA TYR A 21 -10.13 7.76 6.16
C TYR A 21 -9.29 9.05 6.06
N LEU A 22 -8.21 9.01 5.27
CA LEU A 22 -7.40 10.18 4.91
C LEU A 22 -7.07 10.18 3.42
N GLY A 23 -7.15 11.36 2.80
CA GLY A 23 -6.62 11.60 1.46
C GLY A 23 -5.24 12.24 1.55
N LEU A 24 -4.24 11.63 0.89
CA LEU A 24 -2.86 12.13 0.84
C LEU A 24 -2.42 12.28 -0.63
N PRO A 25 -2.85 13.34 -1.34
CA PRO A 25 -2.56 13.51 -2.76
C PRO A 25 -1.06 13.54 -3.03
N GLY A 26 -0.62 12.74 -4.00
CA GLY A 26 0.77 12.74 -4.45
C GLY A 26 1.76 12.01 -3.54
N LEU A 27 1.32 11.34 -2.48
CA LEU A 27 2.20 10.66 -1.51
C LEU A 27 3.25 9.74 -2.16
N MET A 28 2.84 9.03 -3.22
CA MET A 28 3.65 8.05 -3.95
C MET A 28 3.91 8.44 -5.41
N ALA A 29 3.73 9.73 -5.78
CA ALA A 29 3.81 10.15 -7.18
C ALA A 29 5.19 9.88 -7.83
N ASP A 30 6.26 9.94 -7.05
CA ASP A 30 7.63 9.65 -7.45
C ASP A 30 7.89 8.15 -7.71
N ARG A 31 7.10 7.25 -7.13
CA ARG A 31 7.26 5.78 -7.26
C ARG A 31 6.13 5.09 -8.00
N ALA A 32 5.06 5.82 -8.33
CA ALA A 32 3.84 5.24 -8.91
C ALA A 32 4.11 4.37 -10.15
N ALA A 33 4.96 4.83 -11.06
CA ALA A 33 5.31 4.08 -12.27
C ALA A 33 6.11 2.80 -11.98
N GLU A 34 6.97 2.80 -10.96
CA GLU A 34 7.74 1.63 -10.53
C GLU A 34 6.83 0.56 -9.91
N ILE A 35 5.90 1.00 -9.07
CA ILE A 35 4.89 0.13 -8.42
C ILE A 35 3.98 -0.50 -9.47
N ASP A 36 3.50 0.30 -10.43
CA ASP A 36 2.64 -0.14 -11.52
C ASP A 36 3.33 -1.20 -12.39
N ALA A 37 4.58 -0.96 -12.79
CA ALA A 37 5.36 -1.92 -13.56
C ALA A 37 5.59 -3.24 -12.80
N ALA A 38 5.89 -3.17 -11.49
CA ALA A 38 6.06 -4.36 -10.66
C ALA A 38 4.74 -5.14 -10.49
N PHE A 39 3.62 -4.44 -10.35
CA PHE A 39 2.29 -5.04 -10.31
C PHE A 39 1.99 -5.79 -11.62
N GLU A 40 2.13 -5.12 -12.77
CA GLU A 40 1.81 -5.69 -14.08
C GLU A 40 2.70 -6.91 -14.43
N ALA A 41 3.97 -6.89 -14.02
CA ALA A 41 4.87 -8.03 -14.18
C ALA A 41 4.35 -9.28 -13.46
N ILE A 42 3.98 -9.14 -12.17
CA ILE A 42 3.42 -10.26 -11.39
C ILE A 42 2.07 -10.69 -11.97
N TRP A 43 1.21 -9.73 -12.30
CA TRP A 43 -0.12 -10.02 -12.83
C TRP A 43 -0.04 -10.84 -14.13
N GLY A 44 0.84 -10.44 -15.05
CA GLY A 44 1.10 -11.16 -16.30
C GLY A 44 1.68 -12.56 -16.08
N GLU A 45 2.68 -12.70 -15.20
CA GLU A 45 3.32 -13.99 -14.90
C GLU A 45 2.33 -14.99 -14.29
N ARG A 46 1.43 -14.52 -13.43
CA ARG A 46 0.44 -15.38 -12.73
C ARG A 46 -0.79 -15.71 -13.58
N GLY A 47 -0.91 -15.17 -14.79
CA GLY A 47 -2.06 -15.38 -15.67
C GLY A 47 -3.31 -14.57 -15.26
N GLY A 48 -3.14 -13.54 -14.45
CA GLY A 48 -4.21 -12.68 -13.93
C GLY A 48 -4.66 -13.04 -12.52
N GLY A 49 -5.97 -12.97 -12.27
CA GLY A 49 -6.57 -13.05 -10.95
C GLY A 49 -6.68 -14.46 -10.36
N HIS A 50 -7.79 -14.71 -9.69
CA HIS A 50 -8.08 -16.00 -9.07
C HIS A 50 -7.94 -17.16 -10.05
N HIS A 51 -7.22 -18.20 -9.62
CA HIS A 51 -6.94 -19.41 -10.41
C HIS A 51 -6.17 -19.17 -11.73
N GLY A 52 -5.41 -18.08 -11.83
CA GLY A 52 -4.60 -17.76 -13.02
C GLY A 52 -5.46 -17.46 -14.24
N LYS A 53 -6.62 -16.83 -14.02
CA LYS A 53 -7.55 -16.43 -15.09
C LYS A 53 -7.48 -14.93 -15.34
N PRO A 54 -7.67 -14.50 -16.61
CA PRO A 54 -7.87 -13.09 -16.92
C PRO A 54 -9.02 -12.47 -16.13
N HIS A 55 -8.96 -11.15 -15.94
CA HIS A 55 -10.02 -10.42 -15.27
C HIS A 55 -11.17 -10.14 -16.23
N GLU A 56 -12.33 -10.74 -15.96
CA GLU A 56 -13.52 -10.65 -16.83
C GLU A 56 -14.45 -9.47 -16.47
N GLY A 57 -14.09 -8.62 -15.50
CA GLY A 57 -14.88 -7.44 -15.12
C GLY A 57 -16.19 -7.72 -14.36
N THR A 58 -16.47 -8.97 -13.99
CA THR A 58 -17.71 -9.37 -13.29
C THR A 58 -17.57 -9.41 -11.77
N ALA A 59 -16.38 -9.70 -11.28
CA ALA A 59 -16.03 -9.76 -9.87
C ALA A 59 -14.57 -9.36 -9.68
N ARG A 60 -14.17 -9.05 -8.45
CA ARG A 60 -12.79 -8.73 -8.11
C ARG A 60 -11.88 -9.91 -8.48
N SER A 61 -10.76 -9.59 -9.12
CA SER A 61 -9.61 -10.48 -9.27
C SER A 61 -8.54 -10.06 -8.28
N CYS A 62 -7.98 -11.00 -7.52
CA CYS A 62 -6.78 -10.75 -6.73
C CYS A 62 -5.82 -11.94 -6.73
N ILE A 63 -4.56 -11.64 -6.42
CA ILE A 63 -3.50 -12.60 -6.13
C ILE A 63 -3.08 -12.31 -4.69
N VAL A 64 -2.99 -13.34 -3.84
CA VAL A 64 -2.60 -13.20 -2.43
C VAL A 64 -1.60 -14.29 -2.04
N PRO A 65 -0.52 -13.98 -1.28
CA PRO A 65 -0.06 -12.63 -0.92
C PRO A 65 0.65 -11.95 -2.11
N PHE A 66 0.31 -10.70 -2.43
CA PHE A 66 0.84 -10.01 -3.62
C PHE A 66 2.18 -9.29 -3.36
N ILE A 67 2.25 -8.56 -2.26
CA ILE A 67 3.33 -7.61 -1.97
C ILE A 67 4.69 -8.31 -1.78
N ASP A 68 4.68 -9.58 -1.39
CA ASP A 68 5.87 -10.39 -1.12
C ASP A 68 6.49 -11.01 -2.39
N GLN A 69 5.84 -10.85 -3.54
CA GLN A 69 6.29 -11.46 -4.81
C GLN A 69 7.27 -10.59 -5.60
N SER A 70 7.54 -9.37 -5.14
CA SER A 70 8.48 -8.44 -5.77
C SER A 70 9.19 -7.61 -4.72
N ALA A 71 10.51 -7.51 -4.83
CA ALA A 71 11.31 -6.65 -3.96
C ALA A 71 10.85 -5.19 -3.99
N VAL A 72 10.40 -4.70 -5.16
CA VAL A 72 9.83 -3.34 -5.31
C VAL A 72 8.58 -3.19 -4.46
N LEU A 73 7.65 -4.15 -4.54
CA LEU A 73 6.39 -4.09 -3.82
C LEU A 73 6.61 -4.30 -2.31
N SER A 74 7.46 -5.26 -1.93
CA SER A 74 7.80 -5.51 -0.53
C SER A 74 8.42 -4.27 0.12
N SER A 75 9.18 -3.47 -0.64
CA SER A 75 9.76 -2.21 -0.14
C SER A 75 8.72 -1.19 0.35
N LEU A 76 7.44 -1.33 -0.03
CA LEU A 76 6.37 -0.45 0.44
C LEU A 76 6.04 -0.68 1.93
N ILE A 77 6.26 -1.90 2.45
CA ILE A 77 6.05 -2.21 3.86
C ILE A 77 6.99 -1.38 4.74
N ASP A 78 8.21 -1.16 4.25
CA ASP A 78 9.26 -0.39 4.93
C ASP A 78 9.34 1.08 4.47
N ASP A 79 8.44 1.54 3.59
CA ASP A 79 8.52 2.91 3.07
C ASP A 79 8.25 3.90 4.21
N PRO A 80 9.17 4.85 4.48
CA PRO A 80 9.07 5.74 5.64
C PRO A 80 7.81 6.61 5.63
N ARG A 81 7.22 6.86 4.45
CA ARG A 81 5.93 7.55 4.33
C ARG A 81 4.80 6.71 4.91
N ILE A 82 4.71 5.44 4.48
CA ILE A 82 3.68 4.51 4.95
C ILE A 82 3.87 4.25 6.45
N HIS A 83 5.11 4.00 6.86
CA HIS A 83 5.44 3.77 8.26
C HIS A 83 5.07 4.96 9.16
N GLY A 84 5.46 6.19 8.79
CA GLY A 84 5.16 7.38 9.59
C GLY A 84 3.65 7.67 9.71
N ILE A 85 2.87 7.40 8.65
CA ILE A 85 1.41 7.50 8.69
C ILE A 85 0.82 6.41 9.60
N ALA A 86 1.24 5.16 9.43
CA ALA A 86 0.74 4.03 10.21
C ALA A 86 1.06 4.19 11.70
N SER A 87 2.30 4.55 12.06
CA SER A 87 2.69 4.75 13.45
C SER A 87 1.97 5.94 14.09
N SER A 88 1.66 6.99 13.32
CA SER A 88 0.86 8.13 13.79
C SER A 88 -0.58 7.76 14.13
N LEU A 89 -1.14 6.73 13.50
CA LEU A 89 -2.53 6.28 13.71
C LEU A 89 -2.64 5.14 14.71
N LEU A 90 -1.69 4.20 14.68
CA LEU A 90 -1.76 2.93 15.40
C LEU A 90 -0.77 2.82 16.57
N GLY A 91 0.16 3.77 16.69
CA GLY A 91 1.30 3.69 17.60
C GLY A 91 2.48 2.93 16.99
N GLU A 92 3.62 2.95 17.68
CA GLU A 92 4.90 2.42 17.16
C GLU A 92 4.96 0.89 17.07
N ASP A 93 4.07 0.15 17.75
CA ASP A 93 4.05 -1.32 17.82
C ASP A 93 3.00 -1.95 16.86
N PHE A 94 2.70 -1.27 15.75
CA PHE A 94 1.81 -1.80 14.73
C PHE A 94 2.51 -2.91 13.93
N ASN A 95 1.74 -3.83 13.37
CA ASN A 95 2.26 -4.90 12.53
C ASN A 95 1.59 -4.88 11.17
N TYR A 96 2.35 -5.23 10.12
CA TYR A 96 1.78 -5.55 8.82
C TYR A 96 0.99 -6.85 8.91
N MET A 97 -0.23 -6.84 8.37
CA MET A 97 -1.08 -8.02 8.22
C MET A 97 -1.40 -8.20 6.74
N GLY A 98 -0.82 -9.23 6.12
CA GLY A 98 -1.21 -9.67 4.78
C GLY A 98 -2.62 -10.25 4.77
N SER A 99 -3.33 -10.07 3.66
CA SER A 99 -4.64 -10.67 3.37
C SER A 99 -4.59 -11.54 2.14
#